data_AF-A0A1A8CAY4-F1
#
_entry.id   AF-A0A1A8CAY4-F1
#
_cell.length_a   1.000
_cell.length_b   1.000
_cell.length_c   1.000
_cell.angle_alpha   90.00
_cell.angle_beta   90.00
_cell.angle_gamma   90.00
#
_symmetry.space_group_name_H-M   'P 1'
#
loop_
_entity.id
_entity.type
_entity.pdbx_description
1 polymer ?
#
loop_
_entity_poly.entity_id
_entity_poly.type
_entity_poly.pdbx_seq_one_letter_code
_entity_poly.pdbx_strand_id
1 'polypeptide(L)'
;MAAGFFTVLILEKIVLNCREMRVLHGERAPLLTGNRNGHGPHSHGGVPNPDLESSGHHVHVDFQAHSPFRSFMLFLSLSLHSVFEGLAIGLQSTDSKVLEICIAILVHKSIIVFSLSLKLVQSAVPPFWVAAYLVIFSMMSPIGIAIGISVMEAELAAGALIQAILEGLAAGTFVYITFMEILPHELNSAGNQLLKVFFLLLGFTIMAGLTFLG
;
A
#
# COMPACT_ATOMS: atom_id res chain seq x y z
N MET A 1 15.36 9.99 7.18
CA MET A 1 14.56 8.86 7.69
C MET A 1 13.33 9.30 8.48
N ALA A 2 13.46 9.93 9.66
CA ALA A 2 12.30 10.32 10.47
C ALA A 2 11.27 11.17 9.70
N ALA A 3 11.74 12.13 8.90
CA ALA A 3 10.87 12.95 8.05
C ALA A 3 9.97 12.10 7.14
N GLY A 4 10.50 11.08 6.46
CA GLY A 4 9.71 10.23 5.55
C GLY A 4 8.69 9.38 6.29
N PHE A 5 9.04 8.87 7.47
CA PHE A 5 8.10 8.16 8.34
C PHE A 5 6.93 9.06 8.74
N PHE A 6 7.21 10.30 9.18
CA PHE A 6 6.18 11.27 9.51
C PHE A 6 5.38 11.74 8.29
N THR A 7 5.97 11.80 7.09
CA THR A 7 5.24 12.14 5.86
C THR A 7 4.09 11.16 5.64
N VAL A 8 4.33 9.85 5.77
CA VAL A 8 3.28 8.85 5.59
C VAL A 8 2.23 8.91 6.71
N LEU A 9 2.66 9.11 7.96
CA LEU A 9 1.73 9.30 9.09
C LEU A 9 0.81 10.50 8.88
N ILE A 10 1.37 11.65 8.50
CA ILE A 10 0.61 12.87 8.26
C ILE A 10 -0.36 12.64 7.09
N LEU A 11 0.11 12.00 6.01
CA LEU A 11 -0.73 11.64 4.88
C LEU A 11 -1.92 10.78 5.31
N GLU A 12 -1.69 9.75 6.13
CA GLU A 12 -2.76 8.90 6.65
C GLU A 12 -3.77 9.70 7.46
N LYS A 13 -3.32 10.56 8.38
CA LYS A 13 -4.21 11.40 9.19
C LYS A 13 -5.00 12.41 8.35
N ILE A 14 -4.39 12.98 7.31
CA ILE A 14 -5.07 13.85 6.36
C ILE A 14 -6.16 13.08 5.61
N VAL A 15 -5.84 11.91 5.06
CA VAL A 15 -6.79 11.09 4.30
C VAL A 15 -7.96 10.64 5.19
N LEU A 16 -7.69 10.23 6.44
CA LEU A 16 -8.72 9.89 7.42
C LEU A 16 -9.62 11.09 7.74
N ASN A 17 -9.03 12.25 8.02
CA ASN A 17 -9.79 13.47 8.31
C ASN A 17 -10.65 13.92 7.13
N CYS A 18 -10.14 13.86 5.90
CA CYS A 18 -10.91 14.15 4.70
C CYS A 18 -12.09 13.19 4.52
N ARG A 19 -11.89 11.90 4.83
CA ARG A 19 -12.96 10.90 4.79
C ARG A 19 -14.02 11.19 5.83
N GLU A 20 -13.63 11.50 7.06
CA GLU A 20 -14.55 11.84 8.16
C GLU A 20 -15.37 13.09 7.83
N MET A 21 -14.73 14.14 7.32
CA MET A 21 -15.41 15.36 6.86
C MET A 21 -16.39 15.10 5.71
N ARG A 22 -16.05 14.21 4.78
CA ARG A 22 -16.93 13.84 3.66
C ARG A 22 -18.16 13.06 4.13
N VAL A 23 -18.00 12.18 5.11
CA VAL A 23 -19.11 11.43 5.73
C VAL A 23 -20.04 12.39 6.46
N LEU A 24 -19.50 13.27 7.30
CA LEU A 24 -20.28 14.26 8.06
C LEU A 24 -21.04 15.24 7.16
N HIS A 25 -20.46 15.64 6.02
CA HIS A 25 -21.14 16.47 5.03
C HIS A 25 -22.23 15.69 4.26
N GLY A 26 -22.03 14.41 3.99
CA GLY A 26 -23.01 13.53 3.36
C GLY A 26 -24.27 13.31 4.21
N GLU A 27 -24.11 13.22 5.53
CA GLU A 27 -25.24 13.15 6.48
C GLU A 27 -26.05 14.45 6.61
N ARG A 28 -25.51 15.58 6.12
CA ARG A 28 -26.22 16.88 6.07
C ARG A 28 -26.94 17.16 4.75
N ALA A 29 -26.90 16.25 3.78
CA ALA A 29 -27.78 16.34 2.61
C ALA A 29 -29.23 16.10 3.09
N PRO A 30 -30.19 16.98 2.75
CA PRO A 30 -31.53 16.91 3.32
C PRO A 30 -32.22 15.62 2.87
N LEU A 31 -32.60 14.77 3.81
CA LEU A 31 -33.54 13.66 3.59
C LEU A 31 -34.92 14.24 3.25
N LEU A 32 -35.11 14.67 2.01
CA LEU A 32 -36.39 15.05 1.44
C LEU A 32 -36.66 14.19 0.20
N THR A 33 -37.11 12.96 0.41
CA THR A 33 -37.94 12.12 -0.48
C THR A 33 -38.30 10.87 0.34
N GLY A 34 -39.53 10.46 0.60
CA GLY A 34 -40.85 10.95 0.29
C GLY A 34 -41.84 10.01 0.99
N ASN A 35 -42.72 10.55 1.80
CA ASN A 35 -43.83 9.85 2.42
C ASN A 35 -44.81 9.33 1.34
N ARG A 36 -45.01 8.00 1.25
CA ARG A 36 -46.23 7.38 0.67
C ARG A 36 -46.42 5.92 1.12
N ASN A 37 -47.28 5.77 2.13
CA ASN A 37 -48.39 4.82 2.31
C ASN A 37 -48.22 3.31 2.02
N GLY A 38 -48.55 2.48 3.02
CA GLY A 38 -49.17 1.16 2.80
C GLY A 38 -49.14 0.17 3.99
N HIS A 39 -50.32 -0.14 4.55
CA HIS A 39 -50.69 -1.19 5.52
C HIS A 39 -50.09 -2.60 5.25
N GLY A 40 -49.96 -3.59 6.14
CA GLY A 40 -50.48 -3.90 7.49
C GLY A 40 -49.84 -5.22 8.01
N PRO A 41 -50.30 -5.82 9.14
CA PRO A 41 -49.55 -6.80 9.96
C PRO A 41 -49.94 -8.28 9.74
N HIS A 42 -49.51 -9.19 10.65
CA HIS A 42 -49.83 -10.64 10.85
C HIS A 42 -48.79 -11.65 10.30
N SER A 43 -48.49 -12.84 10.85
CA SER A 43 -48.57 -13.53 12.16
C SER A 43 -48.02 -14.98 11.96
N HIS A 44 -47.59 -15.66 13.05
CA HIS A 44 -47.28 -17.11 13.21
C HIS A 44 -46.05 -17.67 12.46
N GLY A 45 -45.19 -18.56 13.01
CA GLY A 45 -45.30 -19.52 14.12
C GLY A 45 -45.17 -20.95 13.59
N GLY A 46 -44.02 -21.63 13.78
CA GLY A 46 -43.84 -23.03 13.37
C GLY A 46 -42.44 -23.64 13.60
N VAL A 47 -42.31 -24.38 14.73
CA VAL A 47 -41.60 -25.66 15.02
C VAL A 47 -40.19 -25.95 14.44
N PRO A 48 -39.23 -26.47 15.26
CA PRO A 48 -37.86 -26.78 14.83
C PRO A 48 -37.71 -28.17 14.20
N ASN A 49 -36.95 -28.27 13.10
CA ASN A 49 -36.46 -29.54 12.54
C ASN A 49 -35.10 -29.90 13.15
N PRO A 50 -34.86 -31.17 13.57
CA PRO A 50 -33.54 -31.68 13.88
C PRO A 50 -33.14 -32.78 12.88
N ASP A 51 -32.38 -32.43 11.84
CA ASP A 51 -31.69 -33.38 10.95
C ASP A 51 -30.31 -32.75 10.64
N LEU A 52 -29.24 -33.16 11.31
CA LEU A 52 -28.30 -34.22 10.95
C LEU A 52 -27.62 -34.05 9.56
N GLU A 53 -26.29 -34.04 9.61
CA GLU A 53 -25.31 -34.20 8.51
C GLU A 53 -25.03 -33.03 7.57
N SER A 54 -23.89 -32.37 7.82
CA SER A 54 -22.83 -32.30 6.81
C SER A 54 -21.54 -31.79 7.46
N SER A 55 -20.60 -32.71 7.69
CA SER A 55 -19.20 -32.40 7.95
C SER A 55 -18.58 -31.76 6.71
N GLY A 56 -18.85 -30.48 6.49
CA GLY A 56 -18.02 -29.64 5.64
C GLY A 56 -16.84 -29.16 6.47
N HIS A 57 -15.64 -29.69 6.21
CA HIS A 57 -14.42 -29.02 6.62
C HIS A 57 -14.30 -27.76 5.75
N HIS A 58 -15.09 -26.74 6.07
CA HIS A 58 -14.92 -25.42 5.49
C HIS A 58 -13.56 -24.97 5.97
N VAL A 59 -12.54 -25.07 5.12
CA VAL A 59 -11.37 -24.22 5.23
C VAL A 59 -11.92 -22.82 5.02
N HIS A 60 -12.36 -22.20 6.13
CA HIS A 60 -12.60 -20.79 6.19
C HIS A 60 -11.22 -20.17 5.98
N VAL A 61 -10.86 -19.96 4.72
CA VAL A 61 -9.87 -18.94 4.38
C VAL A 61 -10.54 -17.69 4.89
N ASP A 62 -10.19 -17.29 6.12
CA ASP A 62 -10.57 -16.01 6.68
C ASP A 62 -9.97 -14.96 5.75
N PHE A 63 -10.73 -14.60 4.71
CA PHE A 63 -10.63 -13.32 4.05
C PHE A 63 -11.11 -12.31 5.08
N GLN A 64 -10.31 -12.14 6.14
CA GLN A 64 -10.44 -11.05 7.08
C GLN A 64 -10.41 -9.79 6.23
N ALA A 65 -11.61 -9.27 5.95
CA ALA A 65 -11.87 -8.35 4.85
C ALA A 65 -10.86 -7.21 4.92
N HIS A 66 -9.87 -7.26 4.04
CA HIS A 66 -8.93 -6.17 3.93
C HIS A 66 -9.74 -4.96 3.51
N SER A 67 -9.81 -3.96 4.40
CA SER A 67 -10.59 -2.77 4.11
C SER A 67 -10.01 -2.11 2.84
N PRO A 68 -10.83 -1.76 1.85
CA PRO A 68 -10.36 -1.09 0.63
C PRO A 68 -9.60 0.20 0.95
N PHE A 69 -9.89 0.82 2.11
CA PHE A 69 -9.15 1.94 2.65
C PHE A 69 -7.67 1.63 2.89
N ARG A 70 -7.36 0.47 3.46
CA ARG A 70 -5.99 0.05 3.75
C ARG A 70 -5.21 -0.19 2.46
N SER A 71 -5.78 -0.90 1.50
CA SER A 71 -5.12 -1.10 0.21
C SER A 71 -4.91 0.22 -0.55
N PHE A 72 -5.81 1.19 -0.40
CA PHE A 72 -5.64 2.54 -0.92
C PHE A 72 -4.49 3.29 -0.21
N MET A 73 -4.43 3.24 1.12
CA MET A 73 -3.33 3.84 1.92
C MET A 73 -1.97 3.22 1.57
N LEU A 74 -1.91 1.90 1.44
CA LEU A 74 -0.73 1.18 0.95
C LEU A 74 -0.29 1.66 -0.43
N PHE A 75 -1.22 1.71 -1.39
CA PHE A 75 -0.93 2.19 -2.74
C PHE A 75 -0.39 3.63 -2.72
N LEU A 76 -1.01 4.52 -1.95
CA LEU A 76 -0.63 5.92 -1.87
C LEU A 76 0.77 6.08 -1.25
N SER A 77 1.02 5.36 -0.15
CA SER A 77 2.31 5.38 0.55
C SER A 77 3.44 4.84 -0.32
N LEU A 78 3.20 3.71 -1.01
CA LEU A 78 4.13 3.13 -1.96
C LEU A 78 4.36 4.08 -3.15
N SER A 79 3.33 4.75 -3.65
CA SER A 79 3.46 5.73 -4.74
C SER A 79 4.37 6.89 -4.35
N LEU A 80 4.21 7.44 -3.15
CA LEU A 80 5.13 8.48 -2.64
C LEU A 80 6.57 7.97 -2.51
N HIS A 81 6.74 6.77 -1.95
CA HIS A 81 8.06 6.13 -1.86
C HIS A 81 8.72 6.03 -3.24
N SER A 82 7.97 5.56 -4.24
CA SER A 82 8.42 5.40 -5.62
C SER A 82 8.79 6.73 -6.30
N VAL A 83 8.12 7.84 -5.97
CA VAL A 83 8.48 9.17 -6.49
C VAL A 83 9.80 9.64 -5.86
N PHE A 84 9.96 9.53 -4.54
CA PHE A 84 11.19 9.95 -3.85
C PHE A 84 12.41 9.14 -4.29
N GLU A 85 12.23 7.84 -4.44
CA GLU A 85 13.23 6.94 -4.99
C GLU A 85 13.60 7.34 -6.43
N GLY A 86 12.61 7.55 -7.31
CA GLY A 86 12.87 7.98 -8.68
C GLY A 86 13.61 9.31 -8.77
N LEU A 87 13.23 10.28 -7.94
CA LEU A 87 13.93 11.57 -7.84
C LEU A 87 15.39 11.40 -7.42
N ALA A 88 15.65 10.54 -6.42
CA ALA A 88 17.01 10.27 -5.95
C ALA A 88 17.87 9.63 -7.06
N ILE A 89 17.32 8.69 -7.83
CA ILE A 89 18.03 8.09 -8.98
C ILE A 89 18.33 9.14 -10.05
N GLY A 90 17.37 10.02 -10.37
CA GLY A 90 17.55 11.06 -11.37
C GLY A 90 18.59 12.13 -10.98
N LEU A 91 18.90 12.22 -9.68
CA LEU A 91 19.94 13.09 -9.12
C LEU A 91 21.30 12.41 -8.99
N GLN A 92 21.46 11.17 -9.47
CA GLN A 92 22.74 10.49 -9.43
C GLN A 92 23.61 10.91 -10.62
N SER A 93 24.86 11.32 -10.35
CA SER A 93 25.77 11.85 -11.39
C SER A 93 26.59 10.77 -12.13
N THR A 94 26.61 9.53 -11.63
CA THR A 94 27.48 8.47 -12.16
C THR A 94 26.65 7.34 -12.77
N ASP A 95 26.80 7.14 -14.09
CA ASP A 95 26.06 6.12 -14.86
C ASP A 95 26.20 4.70 -14.28
N SER A 96 27.41 4.32 -13.85
CA SER A 96 27.66 3.01 -13.24
C SER A 96 26.83 2.80 -11.97
N LYS A 97 26.68 3.86 -11.15
CA LYS A 97 25.88 3.82 -9.92
C LYS A 97 24.39 3.83 -10.21
N VAL A 98 23.95 4.55 -11.25
CA VAL A 98 22.57 4.50 -11.71
C VAL A 98 22.18 3.09 -12.11
N LEU A 99 23.01 2.39 -12.90
CA LEU A 99 22.73 1.03 -13.35
C LEU A 99 22.69 0.02 -12.19
N GLU A 100 23.66 0.10 -11.28
CA GLU A 100 23.74 -0.73 -10.07
C GLU A 100 22.46 -0.59 -9.21
N ILE A 101 22.10 0.66 -8.91
CA ILE A 101 20.89 1.00 -8.15
C ILE A 101 19.65 0.54 -8.91
N CYS A 102 19.57 0.77 -10.23
CA CYS A 102 18.41 0.39 -11.03
C CYS A 102 18.14 -1.12 -11.02
N ILE A 103 19.18 -1.97 -11.09
CA ILE A 103 19.03 -3.43 -10.99
C ILE A 103 18.46 -3.83 -9.63
N ALA A 104 19.02 -3.31 -8.53
CA ALA A 104 18.53 -3.55 -7.18
C ALA A 104 17.06 -3.08 -7.02
N ILE A 105 16.71 -1.98 -7.67
CA ILE A 105 15.36 -1.41 -7.67
C ILE A 105 14.38 -2.27 -8.44
N LEU A 106 14.75 -2.73 -9.63
CA LEU A 106 13.89 -3.59 -10.45
C LEU A 106 13.47 -4.85 -9.70
N VAL A 107 14.40 -5.49 -9.00
CA VAL A 107 14.11 -6.68 -8.20
C VAL A 107 13.10 -6.36 -7.11
N HIS A 108 13.35 -5.36 -6.26
CA HIS A 108 12.46 -5.10 -5.14
C HIS A 108 11.13 -4.49 -5.59
N LYS A 109 11.13 -3.68 -6.64
CA LYS A 109 9.91 -3.06 -7.19
C LYS A 109 8.98 -4.14 -7.72
N SER A 110 9.50 -5.22 -8.33
CA SER A 110 8.68 -6.37 -8.73
C SER A 110 7.99 -7.03 -7.54
N ILE A 111 8.70 -7.20 -6.41
CA ILE A 111 8.17 -7.78 -5.17
C ILE A 111 7.09 -6.86 -4.57
N ILE A 112 7.33 -5.55 -4.55
CA ILE A 112 6.38 -4.55 -4.08
C ILE A 112 5.10 -4.55 -4.94
N VAL A 113 5.24 -4.50 -6.27
CA VAL A 113 4.10 -4.52 -7.22
C VAL A 113 3.29 -5.80 -7.03
N PHE A 114 3.95 -6.95 -6.92
CA PHE A 114 3.29 -8.23 -6.67
C PHE A 114 2.52 -8.23 -5.35
N SER A 115 3.15 -7.78 -4.27
CA SER A 115 2.52 -7.71 -2.94
C SER A 115 1.33 -6.75 -2.93
N LEU A 116 1.46 -5.57 -3.54
CA LEU A 116 0.39 -4.60 -3.70
C LEU A 116 -0.78 -5.19 -4.51
N SER A 117 -0.48 -5.91 -5.60
CA SER A 117 -1.50 -6.58 -6.43
C SER A 117 -2.31 -7.59 -5.62
N LEU A 118 -1.63 -8.43 -4.81
CA LEU A 118 -2.29 -9.37 -3.91
C LEU A 118 -3.19 -8.65 -2.90
N LYS A 119 -2.70 -7.55 -2.30
CA LYS A 119 -3.49 -6.73 -1.36
C LYS A 119 -4.70 -6.07 -2.00
N LEU A 120 -4.64 -5.70 -3.28
CA LEU A 120 -5.78 -5.13 -4.00
C LEU A 120 -6.82 -6.20 -4.33
N VAL A 121 -6.38 -7.37 -4.78
CA VAL A 121 -7.28 -8.52 -5.07
C VAL A 121 -7.94 -9.03 -3.79
N GLN A 122 -7.20 -9.13 -2.68
CA GLN A 122 -7.74 -9.51 -1.36
C GLN A 122 -8.78 -8.52 -0.82
N SER A 123 -8.69 -7.24 -1.21
CA SER A 123 -9.68 -6.21 -0.87
C SER A 123 -10.87 -6.16 -1.84
N ALA A 124 -11.03 -7.19 -2.68
CA ALA A 124 -12.09 -7.30 -3.68
C ALA A 124 -12.17 -6.11 -4.65
N VAL A 125 -11.02 -5.47 -4.92
CA VAL A 125 -10.93 -4.42 -5.95
C VAL A 125 -11.13 -5.08 -7.32
N PRO A 126 -12.06 -4.60 -8.16
CA PRO A 126 -12.29 -5.16 -9.48
C PRO A 126 -11.01 -5.09 -10.35
N PRO A 127 -10.76 -6.09 -11.23
CA PRO A 127 -9.48 -6.27 -11.91
C PRO A 127 -9.07 -5.08 -12.79
N PHE A 128 -10.05 -4.39 -13.39
CA PHE A 128 -9.80 -3.15 -14.13
C PHE A 128 -9.14 -2.07 -13.27
N TRP A 129 -9.64 -1.90 -12.04
CA TRP A 129 -9.07 -0.93 -11.10
C TRP A 129 -7.73 -1.38 -10.55
N VAL A 130 -7.54 -2.69 -10.30
CA VAL A 130 -6.21 -3.24 -9.96
C VAL A 130 -5.19 -2.84 -11.03
N ALA A 131 -5.50 -3.09 -12.31
CA ALA A 131 -4.62 -2.71 -13.41
C ALA A 131 -4.33 -1.19 -13.42
N ALA A 132 -5.36 -0.35 -13.20
CA ALA A 132 -5.17 1.10 -13.11
C ALA A 132 -4.22 1.50 -11.96
N TYR A 133 -4.39 0.92 -10.76
CA TYR A 133 -3.47 1.15 -9.63
C TYR A 133 -2.03 0.78 -9.97
N LEU A 134 -1.79 -0.37 -10.61
CA LEU A 134 -0.45 -0.82 -10.96
C LEU A 134 0.20 0.06 -12.05
N VAL A 135 -0.58 0.50 -13.05
CA VAL A 135 -0.10 1.42 -14.09
C VAL A 135 0.30 2.76 -13.46
N ILE A 136 -0.56 3.33 -12.62
CA ILE A 136 -0.27 4.59 -11.93
C ILE A 136 0.98 4.44 -11.05
N PHE A 137 1.06 3.36 -10.27
CA PHE A 137 2.22 3.08 -9.42
C PHE A 137 3.51 2.93 -10.25
N SER A 138 3.45 2.24 -11.39
CA SER A 138 4.60 2.08 -12.29
C SER A 138 5.06 3.40 -12.88
N MET A 139 4.17 4.36 -13.10
CA MET A 139 4.51 5.68 -13.64
C MET A 139 5.17 6.61 -12.62
N MET A 140 5.01 6.35 -11.32
CA MET A 140 5.63 7.17 -10.27
C MET A 140 7.17 7.19 -10.36
N SER A 141 7.81 6.06 -10.68
CA SER A 141 9.27 6.01 -10.82
C SER A 141 9.78 6.82 -12.02
N PRO A 142 9.29 6.61 -13.26
CA PRO A 142 9.70 7.43 -14.41
C PRO A 142 9.42 8.93 -14.21
N ILE A 143 8.30 9.29 -13.59
CA ILE A 143 8.00 10.69 -13.25
C ILE A 143 9.06 11.24 -12.28
N GLY A 144 9.37 10.50 -11.20
CA GLY A 144 10.42 10.90 -10.26
C GLY A 144 11.79 11.05 -10.93
N ILE A 145 12.19 10.09 -11.76
CA ILE A 145 13.47 10.11 -12.48
C ILE A 145 13.53 11.32 -13.42
N ALA A 146 12.48 11.55 -14.22
CA ALA A 146 12.44 12.68 -15.15
C ALA A 146 12.60 14.02 -14.43
N ILE A 147 11.88 14.21 -13.31
CA ILE A 147 12.01 15.42 -12.49
C ILE A 147 13.42 15.51 -11.89
N GLY A 148 13.99 14.40 -11.40
CA GLY A 148 15.34 14.36 -10.83
C GLY A 148 16.39 14.79 -11.84
N ILE A 149 16.31 14.30 -13.08
CA ILE A 149 17.19 14.69 -14.19
C ILE A 149 17.06 16.19 -14.49
N SER A 150 15.83 16.71 -14.57
CA SER A 150 15.60 18.15 -14.79
C SER A 150 16.20 19.02 -13.69
N VAL A 151 16.22 18.55 -12.44
CA VAL A 151 16.87 19.26 -11.32
C VAL A 151 18.39 19.14 -11.39
N MET A 152 18.92 18.00 -11.83
CA MET A 152 20.36 17.79 -12.04
C MET A 152 20.90 18.74 -13.13
N GLU A 153 20.20 18.86 -14.26
CA GLU A 153 20.59 19.74 -15.37
C GLU A 153 20.58 21.23 -15.02
N ALA A 154 19.84 21.62 -13.97
CA ALA A 154 19.83 23.00 -13.48
C ALA A 154 21.12 23.40 -12.71
N GLU A 155 22.13 22.52 -12.67
CA GLU A 155 23.44 22.70 -12.00
C GLU A 155 23.34 23.24 -10.57
N LEU A 156 22.32 22.77 -9.83
CA LEU A 156 22.13 23.22 -8.46
C LEU A 156 23.25 22.66 -7.57
N ALA A 157 24.05 23.54 -6.96
CA ALA A 157 25.13 23.16 -6.04
C ALA A 157 24.67 22.28 -4.84
N ALA A 158 23.36 22.20 -4.60
CA ALA A 158 22.74 21.40 -3.54
C ALA A 158 22.29 19.98 -3.97
N GLY A 159 22.60 19.51 -5.19
CA GLY A 159 22.11 18.23 -5.73
C GLY A 159 22.35 17.02 -4.82
N ALA A 160 23.57 16.87 -4.30
CA ALA A 160 23.92 15.76 -3.38
C ALA A 160 23.15 15.83 -2.04
N LEU A 161 22.89 17.03 -1.53
CA LEU A 161 22.09 17.20 -0.30
C LEU A 161 20.63 16.85 -0.56
N ILE A 162 20.08 17.28 -1.68
CA ILE A 162 18.70 16.97 -2.09
C ILE A 162 18.54 15.46 -2.28
N GLN A 163 19.49 14.81 -2.96
CA GLN A 163 19.52 13.35 -3.10
C GLN A 163 19.51 12.65 -1.74
N ALA A 164 20.40 13.02 -0.81
CA ALA A 164 20.45 12.41 0.51
C ALA A 164 19.15 12.62 1.33
N ILE A 165 18.51 13.78 1.18
CA ILE A 165 17.19 14.04 1.78
C ILE A 165 16.13 13.13 1.17
N LEU A 166 16.09 12.99 -0.16
CA LEU A 166 15.12 12.15 -0.88
C LEU A 166 15.29 10.67 -0.56
N GLU A 167 16.52 10.16 -0.53
CA GLU A 167 16.82 8.80 -0.07
C GLU A 167 16.40 8.61 1.38
N GLY A 168 16.67 9.60 2.24
CA GLY A 168 16.22 9.61 3.62
C GLY A 168 14.70 9.64 3.78
N LEU A 169 13.97 10.30 2.87
CA LEU A 169 12.51 10.29 2.81
C LEU A 169 12.02 8.91 2.34
N ALA A 170 12.55 8.40 1.23
CA ALA A 170 12.22 7.09 0.69
C ALA A 170 12.43 5.98 1.73
N ALA A 171 13.59 5.93 2.40
CA ALA A 171 13.87 4.98 3.48
C ALA A 171 12.86 5.11 4.64
N GLY A 172 12.52 6.34 5.03
CA GLY A 172 11.52 6.60 6.08
C GLY A 172 10.12 6.11 5.72
N THR A 173 9.67 6.36 4.49
CA THR A 173 8.38 5.87 4.00
C THR A 173 8.35 4.34 3.96
N PHE A 174 9.43 3.68 3.52
CA PHE A 174 9.52 2.23 3.47
C PHE A 174 9.47 1.58 4.86
N VAL A 175 10.13 2.18 5.85
CA VAL A 175 10.05 1.75 7.26
C VAL A 175 8.62 1.83 7.76
N TYR A 176 7.89 2.92 7.47
CA TYR A 176 6.48 3.03 7.84
C TYR A 176 5.64 1.92 7.21
N ILE A 177 5.72 1.78 5.89
CA ILE A 177 4.94 0.81 5.11
C ILE A 177 5.20 -0.61 5.63
N THR A 178 6.47 -0.94 5.87
CA THR A 178 6.86 -2.26 6.37
C THR A 178 6.34 -2.50 7.78
N PHE A 179 6.67 -1.65 8.75
CA PHE A 179 6.44 -1.94 10.17
C PHE A 179 5.05 -1.58 10.68
N MET A 180 4.38 -0.61 10.06
CA MET A 180 3.06 -0.15 10.52
C MET A 180 1.93 -0.71 9.66
N GLU A 181 2.16 -0.96 8.37
CA GLU A 181 1.08 -1.42 7.50
C GLU A 181 1.16 -2.90 7.11
N ILE A 182 2.31 -3.37 6.65
CA ILE A 182 2.45 -4.75 6.14
C ILE A 182 2.66 -5.72 7.30
N LEU A 183 3.71 -5.52 8.09
CA LEU A 183 4.20 -6.48 9.08
C LEU A 183 3.19 -6.81 10.19
N PRO A 184 2.49 -5.85 10.82
CA PRO A 184 1.52 -6.15 11.87
C PRO A 184 0.38 -7.02 11.35
N HIS A 185 -0.02 -6.83 10.09
CA HIS A 185 -1.09 -7.60 9.48
C HIS A 185 -0.65 -9.05 9.19
N GLU A 186 0.54 -9.23 8.63
CA GLU A 186 1.04 -10.55 8.29
C GLU A 186 1.35 -11.41 9.53
N LEU A 187 1.94 -10.80 10.57
CA LEU A 187 2.29 -11.52 11.80
C LEU A 187 1.10 -11.80 12.72
N ASN A 188 0.07 -10.94 12.70
CA ASN A 188 -1.14 -11.13 13.50
C ASN A 188 -2.18 -12.07 12.84
N SER A 189 -1.95 -12.48 11.59
CA SER A 189 -2.76 -13.50 10.93
C SER A 189 -2.46 -14.90 11.48
N ALA A 190 -3.48 -15.77 11.53
CA ALA A 190 -3.37 -17.15 12.03
C ALA A 190 -2.24 -17.96 11.35
N GLY A 191 -1.58 -18.85 12.09
CA GLY A 191 -0.51 -19.73 11.60
C GLY A 191 0.82 -19.62 12.34
N ASN A 192 1.86 -20.29 11.84
CA ASN A 192 3.17 -20.38 12.49
C ASN A 192 3.97 -19.07 12.35
N GLN A 193 3.96 -18.24 13.40
CA GLN A 193 4.64 -16.94 13.42
C GLN A 193 6.16 -17.04 13.15
N LEU A 194 6.83 -18.06 13.71
CA LEU A 194 8.27 -18.27 13.50
C LEU A 194 8.62 -18.49 12.03
N LEU A 195 7.76 -19.19 11.29
CA LEU A 195 7.97 -19.43 9.85
C LEU A 195 7.85 -18.12 9.06
N LYS A 196 6.90 -17.25 9.42
CA LYS A 196 6.74 -15.93 8.79
C LYS A 196 7.96 -15.04 9.03
N VAL A 197 8.49 -15.02 10.25
CA VAL A 197 9.71 -14.29 10.59
C VAL A 197 10.93 -14.85 9.85
N PHE A 198 11.03 -16.18 9.73
CA PHE A 198 12.07 -16.81 8.92
C PHE A 198 12.03 -16.35 7.46
N PHE A 199 10.86 -16.35 6.81
CA PHE A 199 10.71 -15.85 5.44
C PHE A 199 11.03 -14.36 5.33
N LEU A 200 10.69 -13.55 6.34
CA LEU A 200 11.06 -12.14 6.38
C LEU A 200 12.58 -11.95 6.44
N LEU A 201 13.28 -12.68 7.33
CA LEU A 201 14.73 -12.63 7.43
C LEU A 201 15.41 -13.13 6.16
N LEU A 202 14.86 -14.18 5.53
CA LEU A 202 15.33 -14.69 4.25
C LEU A 202 15.21 -13.62 3.15
N GLY A 203 14.06 -12.97 3.04
CA GLY A 203 13.85 -11.87 2.09
C GLY A 203 14.79 -10.69 2.32
N PHE A 204 14.99 -10.28 3.58
CA PHE A 204 15.96 -9.25 3.95
C PHE A 204 17.39 -9.65 3.56
N THR A 205 17.78 -10.90 3.80
CA THR A 205 19.12 -11.41 3.47
C THR A 205 19.35 -11.42 1.96
N ILE A 206 18.35 -11.82 1.16
CA ILE A 206 18.43 -11.79 -0.31
C ILE A 206 18.60 -10.35 -0.80
N MET A 207 17.80 -9.42 -0.28
CA MET A 207 17.88 -8.01 -0.65
C MET A 207 19.21 -7.37 -0.24
N ALA A 208 19.70 -7.66 0.96
CA ALA A 208 21.03 -7.22 1.41
C ALA A 208 22.13 -7.82 0.52
N GLY A 209 22.05 -9.11 0.17
CA GLY A 209 23.00 -9.76 -0.72
C GLY A 209 23.08 -9.11 -2.10
N LEU A 210 21.95 -8.67 -2.67
CA LEU A 210 21.92 -7.95 -3.95
C LEU A 210 22.70 -6.63 -3.90
N THR A 211 22.67 -5.93 -2.77
CA THR A 211 23.45 -4.68 -2.59
C THR A 211 24.97 -4.91 -2.49
N PHE A 212 25.42 -6.14 -2.21
CA PHE A 212 26.84 -6.48 -2.18
C PHE A 212 27.37 -7.08 -3.50
N LEU A 213 26.46 -7.44 -4.42
CA LEU A 213 26.81 -8.09 -5.69
C LEU A 213 26.92 -7.09 -6.86
N GLY A 214 26.44 -5.86 -6.67
CA GLY A 214 26.67 -4.70 -7.55
C GLY A 214 27.77 -3.81 -7.02
#